data_AF-A0AAD6JPU7-F1
#
_entry.id   AF-A0AAD6JPU7-F1
#
_cell.length_a   1.000
_cell.length_b   1.000
_cell.length_c   1.000
_cell.angle_alpha   90.00
_cell.angle_beta   90.00
_cell.angle_gamma   90.00
#
_symmetry.space_group_name_H-M   'P 1'
#
loop_
_entity.id
_entity.type
_entity.pdbx_description
1 polymer ?
#
loop_
_entity_poly.entity_id
_entity_poly.type
_entity_poly.pdbx_seq_one_letter_code
_entity_poly.pdbx_strand_id
1 'polypeptide(L)'
;MYTLRTLIFITTLLILTQSSVALSRPEAIDSLLKRLDSKRASSSVQESAAIAVLKRLLPSHIHSFVFEIVSKDVCRGHSCFLINNYYKKSSGNGPEISIKGTTAVEIASGLHWYLKYQCGAHISWDKTGGVQIASIPRPGSLPLVKDKGVMIQRPVPWNYYQNVVTSSYSYVWWNWERWEKELDWMALQGINLPLAFTGQEAIWHKVFMNFNITTEDLNDFFGGPAFLAWARMGNLHSWGGPLPHNWLDQQLCLQKQILSRMLELGMTPVLPSFSGNVPAALKKIFPSANITRLGDWNTVDKNPQWCCTYLLNPSDPLFVEIGEAFIRQQVKEYGDVTDIYNCDTFNENSPPTSDPAYISSLGAAVYKAMSRGDKDAVWLMQGWLFYSDSAFWKPPQMQALLHSVPFGKMIVLDLFAEAKPIWKNSSQFYGTPYVWCLLHNFGGNIEMYGILDAISSGPVDARTSDNSTMVGVGMCMEGIEQNPVVYELMSEMAFRSGKPQVLEWLKTYSHRRYGKAVHQVVAAWDILYHTVYNCTDGIADHNTDFIVKVS
;
A
#
# COMPACT_ATOMS: atom_id res chain seq x y z
N MET A 1 5.66 -67.50 -54.32
CA MET A 1 5.34 -66.10 -53.94
C MET A 1 4.42 -66.14 -52.73
N TYR A 2 4.98 -66.02 -51.53
CA TYR A 2 4.22 -65.82 -50.29
C TYR A 2 4.91 -64.68 -49.53
N THR A 3 4.20 -63.57 -49.40
CA THR A 3 4.68 -62.29 -48.89
C THR A 3 4.61 -62.29 -47.36
N LEU A 4 5.77 -62.18 -46.72
CA LEU A 4 5.94 -62.06 -45.27
C LEU A 4 5.56 -60.64 -44.82
N ARG A 5 4.59 -60.50 -43.92
CA ARG A 5 4.21 -59.22 -43.30
C ARG A 5 5.15 -58.91 -42.13
N THR A 6 5.93 -57.84 -42.27
CA THR A 6 6.76 -57.28 -41.19
C THR A 6 5.91 -56.37 -40.30
N LEU A 7 5.82 -56.69 -39.01
CA LEU A 7 5.15 -55.90 -37.99
C LEU A 7 6.13 -54.82 -37.47
N ILE A 8 5.82 -53.54 -37.65
CA ILE A 8 6.60 -52.42 -37.12
C ILE A 8 6.01 -52.03 -35.76
N PHE A 9 6.78 -52.20 -34.69
CA PHE A 9 6.47 -51.66 -33.37
C PHE A 9 6.82 -50.17 -33.33
N ILE A 10 5.81 -49.30 -33.19
CA ILE A 10 6.00 -47.88 -32.92
C ILE A 10 5.90 -47.69 -31.40
N THR A 11 7.03 -47.40 -30.76
CA THR A 11 7.09 -46.93 -29.38
C THR A 11 6.77 -45.44 -29.34
N THR A 12 5.55 -45.08 -28.92
CA THR A 12 5.17 -43.69 -28.61
C THR A 12 5.84 -43.24 -27.32
N LEU A 13 6.80 -42.33 -27.44
CA LEU A 13 7.41 -41.61 -26.33
C LEU A 13 6.41 -40.53 -25.86
N LEU A 14 5.77 -40.74 -24.70
CA LEU A 14 4.92 -39.74 -24.04
C LEU A 14 5.82 -38.63 -23.47
N ILE A 15 5.94 -37.51 -24.19
CA ILE A 15 6.48 -36.27 -23.65
C ILE A 15 5.40 -35.69 -22.73
N LEU A 16 5.59 -35.83 -21.42
CA LEU A 16 4.85 -35.08 -20.40
C LEU A 16 5.23 -33.60 -20.53
N THR A 17 4.52 -32.87 -21.38
CA THR A 17 4.48 -31.41 -21.29
C THR A 17 3.78 -31.06 -19.99
N GLN A 18 4.52 -30.55 -19.00
CA GLN A 18 3.93 -29.83 -17.86
C GLN A 18 3.22 -28.59 -18.42
N SER A 19 1.95 -28.75 -18.78
CA SER A 19 1.06 -27.61 -18.98
C SER A 19 0.88 -26.94 -17.63
N SER A 20 1.48 -25.77 -17.45
CA SER A 20 1.17 -24.88 -16.34
C SER A 20 -0.33 -24.59 -16.38
N VAL A 21 -1.09 -25.21 -15.48
CA VAL A 21 -2.52 -24.92 -15.34
C VAL A 21 -2.63 -23.44 -14.97
N ALA A 22 -3.20 -22.63 -15.86
CA ALA A 22 -3.45 -21.23 -15.57
C ALA A 22 -4.50 -21.15 -14.45
N LEU A 23 -4.09 -20.67 -13.28
CA LEU A 23 -4.99 -20.44 -12.14
C LEU A 23 -6.09 -19.44 -12.54
N SER A 24 -7.32 -19.68 -12.11
CA SER A 24 -8.38 -18.68 -12.25
C SER A 24 -8.08 -17.44 -11.38
N ARG A 25 -8.71 -16.29 -11.67
CA ARG A 25 -8.38 -15.04 -10.97
C ARG A 25 -8.55 -15.11 -9.45
N PRO A 26 -9.67 -15.65 -8.92
CA PRO A 26 -9.85 -15.83 -7.49
C PRO A 26 -8.78 -16.75 -6.88
N GLU A 27 -8.42 -17.83 -7.59
CA GLU A 27 -7.43 -18.79 -7.10
C GLU A 27 -6.03 -18.19 -6.93
N ALA A 28 -5.62 -17.27 -7.82
CA ALA A 28 -4.31 -16.64 -7.74
C ALA A 28 -4.20 -15.72 -6.51
N ILE A 29 -5.23 -14.91 -6.24
CA ILE A 29 -5.30 -14.03 -5.07
C ILE A 29 -5.43 -14.85 -3.78
N ASP A 30 -6.29 -15.87 -3.75
CA ASP A 30 -6.43 -16.74 -2.59
C ASP A 30 -5.13 -17.49 -2.26
N SER A 31 -4.37 -17.90 -3.28
CA SER A 31 -3.08 -18.54 -3.09
C SER A 31 -2.04 -17.57 -2.51
N LEU A 32 -2.02 -16.32 -2.97
CA LEU A 32 -1.20 -15.26 -2.38
C LEU A 32 -1.58 -15.02 -0.92
N LEU A 33 -2.87 -14.86 -0.63
CA LEU A 33 -3.37 -14.64 0.73
C LEU A 33 -2.98 -15.79 1.67
N LYS A 34 -3.10 -17.05 1.24
CA LYS A 34 -2.70 -18.22 2.05
C LYS A 34 -1.21 -18.22 2.37
N ARG A 35 -0.35 -17.85 1.41
CA ARG A 35 1.10 -17.75 1.66
C ARG A 35 1.42 -16.64 2.64
N LEU A 36 0.85 -15.45 2.45
CA LEU A 36 1.06 -14.32 3.35
C LEU A 36 0.50 -14.59 4.75
N ASP A 37 -0.63 -15.28 4.86
CA ASP A 37 -1.20 -15.74 6.14
C ASP A 37 -0.18 -16.63 6.89
N SER A 38 0.63 -17.44 6.19
CA SER A 38 1.65 -18.30 6.81
C SER A 38 2.89 -17.56 7.32
N LYS A 39 3.12 -16.33 6.85
CA LYS A 39 4.23 -15.46 7.29
C LYS A 39 3.85 -14.57 8.49
N ARG A 40 2.60 -14.67 8.97
CA ARG A 40 2.11 -13.85 10.08
C ARG A 40 2.70 -14.29 11.42
N ALA A 41 2.77 -13.35 12.35
CA ALA A 41 3.04 -13.64 13.75
C ALA A 41 1.96 -14.56 14.34
N SER A 42 2.32 -15.32 15.38
CA SER A 42 1.36 -16.20 16.09
C SER A 42 0.18 -15.42 16.66
N SER A 43 -0.95 -16.10 16.90
CA SER A 43 -2.12 -15.49 17.53
C SER A 43 -1.79 -14.76 18.82
N SER A 44 -0.96 -15.33 19.69
CA SER A 44 -0.57 -14.72 20.96
C SER A 44 0.22 -13.42 20.81
N VAL A 45 1.10 -13.33 19.80
CA VAL A 45 1.85 -12.11 19.49
C VAL A 45 0.90 -11.04 18.96
N GLN A 46 0.01 -11.41 18.05
CA GLN A 46 -1.00 -10.50 17.51
C GLN A 46 -1.95 -9.96 18.59
N GLU A 47 -2.48 -10.82 19.45
CA GLU A 47 -3.33 -10.41 20.58
C GLU A 47 -2.57 -9.44 21.51
N SER A 48 -1.31 -9.74 21.82
CA SER A 48 -0.45 -8.86 22.64
C SER A 48 -0.21 -7.51 21.97
N ALA A 49 -0.01 -7.48 20.65
CA ALA A 49 0.17 -6.25 19.88
C ALA A 49 -1.11 -5.39 19.91
N ALA A 50 -2.29 -6.00 19.73
CA ALA A 50 -3.57 -5.31 19.85
C ALA A 50 -3.81 -4.76 21.27
N ILE A 51 -3.45 -5.51 22.32
CA ILE A 51 -3.47 -5.04 23.71
C ILE A 51 -2.52 -3.84 23.89
N ALA A 52 -1.35 -3.86 23.26
CA ALA A 52 -0.40 -2.75 23.32
C ALA A 52 -0.94 -1.47 22.66
N VAL A 53 -1.65 -1.59 21.52
CA VAL A 53 -2.39 -0.48 20.89
C VAL A 53 -3.43 0.09 21.87
N LEU A 54 -4.25 -0.78 22.48
CA LEU A 54 -5.23 -0.36 23.49
C LEU A 54 -4.55 0.33 24.68
N LYS A 55 -3.43 -0.20 25.17
CA LYS A 55 -2.69 0.37 26.30
C LYS A 55 -2.17 1.77 26.00
N ARG A 56 -1.66 2.02 24.78
CA ARG A 56 -1.20 3.36 24.37
C ARG A 56 -2.37 4.33 24.17
N LEU A 57 -3.52 3.85 23.68
CA LEU A 57 -4.69 4.67 23.42
C LEU A 57 -5.54 4.98 24.68
N LEU A 58 -5.81 3.96 25.50
CA LEU A 58 -6.70 3.99 26.67
C LEU A 58 -6.14 3.13 27.82
N PRO A 59 -5.08 3.58 28.51
CA PRO A 59 -4.39 2.79 29.53
C PRO A 59 -5.28 2.37 30.69
N SER A 60 -6.31 3.16 31.04
CA SER A 60 -7.27 2.85 32.10
C SER A 60 -8.26 1.73 31.74
N HIS A 61 -8.38 1.37 30.46
CA HIS A 61 -9.41 0.45 29.96
C HIS A 61 -8.88 -0.91 29.55
N ILE A 62 -7.60 -1.20 29.79
CA ILE A 62 -6.95 -2.47 29.37
C ILE A 62 -7.74 -3.70 29.84
N HIS A 63 -8.30 -3.66 31.06
CA HIS A 63 -9.07 -4.77 31.62
C HIS A 63 -10.54 -4.79 31.20
N SER A 64 -11.05 -3.73 30.57
CA SER A 64 -12.42 -3.68 30.05
C SER A 64 -12.61 -4.47 28.76
N PHE A 65 -11.52 -4.83 28.08
CA PHE A 65 -11.56 -5.53 26.79
C PHE A 65 -10.85 -6.89 26.84
N VAL A 66 -11.42 -7.87 26.14
CA VAL A 66 -10.76 -9.16 25.83
C VAL A 66 -10.61 -9.30 24.33
N PHE A 67 -9.38 -9.56 23.89
CA PHE A 67 -9.01 -9.73 22.49
C PHE A 67 -8.69 -11.19 22.18
N GLU A 68 -9.14 -11.68 21.02
CA GLU A 68 -8.96 -13.07 20.59
C GLU A 68 -8.81 -13.15 19.07
N ILE A 69 -7.76 -13.84 18.61
CA ILE A 69 -7.59 -14.17 17.19
C ILE A 69 -8.42 -15.41 16.86
N VAL A 70 -9.24 -15.31 15.81
CA VAL A 70 -10.09 -16.41 15.34
C VAL A 70 -9.78 -16.79 13.90
N SER A 71 -10.11 -18.03 13.52
CA SER A 71 -9.99 -18.44 12.12
C SER A 71 -11.03 -17.72 11.23
N LYS A 72 -10.74 -17.64 9.93
CA LYS A 72 -11.67 -17.11 8.93
C LYS A 72 -13.00 -17.87 8.90
N ASP A 73 -13.09 -19.11 9.38
CA ASP A 73 -14.34 -19.89 9.41
C ASP A 73 -15.40 -19.24 10.30
N VAL A 74 -14.96 -18.66 11.44
CA VAL A 74 -15.84 -17.87 12.33
C VAL A 74 -16.40 -16.65 11.58
N CYS A 75 -15.63 -16.15 10.63
CA CYS A 75 -15.95 -15.02 9.75
C CYS A 75 -16.47 -15.45 8.37
N ARG A 76 -17.01 -16.67 8.23
CA ARG A 76 -17.58 -17.22 6.98
C ARG A 76 -16.62 -17.17 5.78
N GLY A 77 -15.34 -17.47 6.03
CA GLY A 77 -14.29 -17.50 5.01
C GLY A 77 -13.62 -16.16 4.71
N HIS A 78 -14.06 -15.06 5.32
CA HIS A 78 -13.51 -13.72 5.09
C HIS A 78 -12.71 -13.21 6.28
N SER A 79 -11.88 -12.19 6.07
CA SER A 79 -11.33 -11.41 7.20
C SER A 79 -12.44 -10.58 7.84
N CYS A 80 -12.51 -10.57 9.17
CA CYS A 80 -13.55 -9.85 9.89
C CYS A 80 -13.15 -9.53 11.33
N PHE A 81 -13.94 -8.66 11.97
CA PHE A 81 -13.97 -8.52 13.42
C PHE A 81 -15.39 -8.69 13.96
N LEU A 82 -15.48 -9.19 15.20
CA LEU A 82 -16.70 -9.39 15.95
C LEU A 82 -16.60 -8.67 17.30
N ILE A 83 -17.60 -7.87 17.63
CA ILE A 83 -17.71 -7.18 18.91
C ILE A 83 -18.91 -7.76 19.67
N ASN A 84 -18.68 -8.26 20.88
CA ASN A 84 -19.70 -8.86 21.73
C ASN A 84 -19.62 -8.28 23.15
N ASN A 85 -20.75 -8.31 23.87
CA ASN A 85 -20.75 -8.07 25.30
C ASN A 85 -20.10 -9.27 26.03
N TYR A 86 -19.33 -9.00 27.08
CA TYR A 86 -18.69 -10.02 27.90
C TYR A 86 -19.52 -10.30 29.16
N TYR A 87 -20.23 -11.42 29.17
CA TYR A 87 -21.19 -11.75 30.24
C TYR A 87 -20.60 -12.56 31.41
N LYS A 88 -19.34 -13.02 31.34
CA LYS A 88 -18.70 -13.73 32.46
C LYS A 88 -18.29 -12.72 33.53
N LYS A 89 -19.24 -12.32 34.38
CA LYS A 89 -19.02 -11.39 35.50
C LYS A 89 -18.10 -12.01 36.54
N SER A 90 -16.85 -11.54 36.61
CA SER A 90 -15.96 -11.72 37.76
C SER A 90 -15.62 -10.33 38.32
N SER A 91 -16.42 -9.84 39.27
CA SER A 91 -16.30 -8.53 39.93
C SER A 91 -16.45 -7.27 39.04
N GLY A 92 -16.71 -6.11 39.65
CA GLY A 92 -17.03 -4.84 38.97
C GLY A 92 -15.94 -4.22 38.10
N ASN A 93 -14.74 -4.83 38.05
CA ASN A 93 -13.60 -4.39 37.24
C ASN A 93 -13.18 -5.44 36.18
N GLY A 94 -14.03 -6.44 35.92
CA GLY A 94 -13.78 -7.43 34.88
C GLY A 94 -14.07 -6.90 33.47
N PRO A 95 -13.70 -7.67 32.43
CA PRO A 95 -13.96 -7.29 31.05
C PRO A 95 -15.45 -7.14 30.74
N GLU A 96 -15.75 -6.15 29.89
CA GLU A 96 -17.10 -5.74 29.50
C GLU A 96 -17.37 -6.04 28.03
N ILE A 97 -16.34 -5.95 27.20
CA ILE A 97 -16.43 -6.12 25.74
C ILE A 97 -15.40 -7.15 25.28
N SER A 98 -15.84 -8.08 24.43
CA SER A 98 -14.97 -9.02 23.71
C SER A 98 -14.88 -8.59 22.25
N ILE A 99 -13.65 -8.48 21.75
CA ILE A 99 -13.38 -8.21 20.33
C ILE A 99 -12.57 -9.38 19.78
N LYS A 100 -13.15 -10.07 18.80
CA LYS A 100 -12.49 -11.14 18.06
C LYS A 100 -12.14 -10.65 16.67
N GLY A 101 -10.99 -11.05 16.12
CA GLY A 101 -10.60 -10.67 14.76
C GLY A 101 -9.74 -11.74 14.10
N THR A 102 -9.68 -11.72 12.77
CA THR A 102 -8.83 -12.66 12.01
C THR A 102 -7.34 -12.30 12.05
N THR A 103 -7.02 -11.06 12.44
CA THR A 103 -5.68 -10.51 12.63
C THR A 103 -5.71 -9.46 13.74
N ALA A 104 -4.56 -9.00 14.21
CA ALA A 104 -4.49 -7.88 15.16
C ALA A 104 -4.99 -6.55 14.56
N VAL A 105 -4.75 -6.27 13.28
CA VAL A 105 -5.39 -5.14 12.57
C VAL A 105 -6.92 -5.22 12.67
N GLU A 106 -7.49 -6.41 12.51
CA GLU A 106 -8.94 -6.59 12.58
C GLU A 106 -9.47 -6.36 14.00
N ILE A 107 -8.73 -6.82 15.02
CA ILE A 107 -9.04 -6.52 16.42
C ILE A 107 -8.96 -5.02 16.70
N ALA A 108 -7.89 -4.34 16.26
CA ALA A 108 -7.71 -2.90 16.42
C ALA A 108 -8.80 -2.10 15.68
N SER A 109 -9.18 -2.53 14.49
CA SER A 109 -10.30 -1.96 13.73
C SER A 109 -11.63 -2.16 14.45
N GLY A 110 -11.85 -3.33 15.07
CA GLY A 110 -13.01 -3.60 15.91
C GLY A 110 -13.06 -2.73 17.15
N LEU A 111 -11.90 -2.50 17.80
CA LEU A 111 -11.76 -1.55 18.90
C LEU A 111 -12.14 -0.14 18.41
N HIS A 112 -11.55 0.33 17.32
CA HIS A 112 -11.86 1.64 16.76
C HIS A 112 -13.34 1.75 16.38
N TRP A 113 -13.94 0.73 15.77
CA TRP A 113 -15.36 0.69 15.42
C TRP A 113 -16.25 0.81 16.66
N TYR A 114 -15.92 0.08 17.73
CA TYR A 114 -16.63 0.17 19.01
C TYR A 114 -16.54 1.57 19.61
N LEU A 115 -15.32 2.10 19.71
CA LEU A 115 -15.08 3.45 20.25
C LEU A 115 -15.82 4.52 19.44
N LYS A 116 -15.84 4.38 18.11
CA LYS A 116 -16.51 5.30 17.19
C LYS A 116 -18.03 5.26 17.34
N TYR A 117 -18.64 4.08 17.24
CA TYR A 117 -20.10 3.95 17.13
C TYR A 117 -20.83 3.71 18.44
N GLN A 118 -20.15 3.24 19.48
CA GLN A 118 -20.74 3.01 20.81
C GLN A 118 -20.33 4.08 21.82
N CYS A 119 -19.07 4.52 21.79
CA CYS A 119 -18.56 5.49 22.76
C CYS A 119 -18.49 6.93 22.22
N GLY A 120 -18.67 7.14 20.93
CA GLY A 120 -18.63 8.47 20.32
C GLY A 120 -17.24 9.11 20.28
N ALA A 121 -16.17 8.32 20.32
CA ALA A 121 -14.79 8.80 20.26
C ALA A 121 -14.31 9.01 18.82
N HIS A 122 -13.21 9.75 18.65
CA HIS A 122 -12.57 10.03 17.37
C HIS A 122 -11.05 9.99 17.49
N ILE A 123 -10.39 9.42 16.49
CA ILE A 123 -8.93 9.22 16.48
C ILE A 123 -8.38 9.76 15.17
N SER A 124 -7.49 10.75 15.26
CA SER A 124 -6.84 11.39 14.12
C SER A 124 -5.39 11.71 14.44
N TRP A 125 -4.60 12.11 13.44
CA TRP A 125 -3.23 12.60 13.66
C TRP A 125 -3.21 13.84 14.55
N ASP A 126 -2.16 13.96 15.37
CA ASP A 126 -1.95 15.10 16.29
C ASP A 126 -2.06 16.46 15.57
N LYS A 127 -1.46 16.59 14.38
CA LYS A 127 -1.52 17.83 13.56
C LYS A 127 -2.93 18.20 13.08
N THR A 128 -3.86 17.24 13.07
CA THR A 128 -5.25 17.45 12.64
C THR A 128 -6.20 17.57 13.82
N GLY A 129 -5.72 17.92 15.01
CA GLY A 129 -6.53 18.04 16.23
C GLY A 129 -6.55 16.79 17.11
N GLY A 130 -5.81 15.75 16.72
CA GLY A 130 -5.54 14.58 17.57
C GLY A 130 -6.78 13.74 17.91
N VAL A 131 -6.80 13.26 19.15
CA VAL A 131 -7.73 12.24 19.63
C VAL A 131 -8.77 12.86 20.57
N GLN A 132 -10.05 12.58 20.31
CA GLN A 132 -11.16 12.83 21.22
C GLN A 132 -11.57 11.49 21.85
N ILE A 133 -11.38 11.35 23.16
CA ILE A 133 -11.74 10.15 23.93
C ILE A 133 -12.55 10.48 25.19
N ALA A 134 -12.90 11.75 25.41
CA ALA A 134 -13.59 12.20 26.62
C ALA A 134 -15.03 11.67 26.73
N SER A 135 -15.61 11.21 25.63
CA SER A 135 -16.94 10.58 25.60
C SER A 135 -16.93 9.11 26.03
N ILE A 136 -15.76 8.49 26.16
CA ILE A 136 -15.64 7.08 26.56
C ILE A 136 -15.95 6.93 28.05
N PRO A 137 -16.96 6.13 28.44
CA PRO A 137 -17.28 5.91 29.83
C PRO A 137 -16.14 5.24 30.61
N ARG A 138 -16.18 5.38 31.94
CA ARG A 138 -15.22 4.70 32.83
C ARG A 138 -15.40 3.17 32.74
N PRO A 139 -14.35 2.39 33.03
CA PRO A 139 -14.47 0.94 33.19
C PRO A 139 -15.63 0.57 34.11
N GLY A 140 -16.40 -0.45 33.74
CA GLY A 140 -17.63 -0.87 34.42
C GLY A 140 -18.90 -0.14 33.96
N SER A 141 -18.80 0.77 32.99
CA SER A 141 -19.93 1.51 32.40
C SER A 141 -19.86 1.61 30.88
N LEU A 142 -19.09 0.73 30.23
CA LEU A 142 -18.97 0.75 28.78
C LEU A 142 -20.32 0.38 28.10
N PRO A 143 -20.74 1.08 27.03
CA PRO A 143 -22.02 0.83 26.39
C PRO A 143 -22.09 -0.59 25.79
N LEU A 144 -23.19 -1.29 26.07
CA LEU A 144 -23.42 -2.62 25.51
C LEU A 144 -23.72 -2.53 24.01
N VAL A 145 -23.20 -3.49 23.24
CA VAL A 145 -23.66 -3.74 21.87
C VAL A 145 -24.96 -4.54 21.89
N LYS A 146 -25.65 -4.64 20.75
CA LYS A 146 -26.83 -5.51 20.59
C LYS A 146 -26.47 -6.97 20.94
N ASP A 147 -27.42 -7.74 21.48
CA ASP A 147 -27.16 -9.11 21.99
C ASP A 147 -26.56 -10.07 20.96
N LYS A 148 -26.87 -9.89 19.66
CA LYS A 148 -26.28 -10.69 18.57
C LYS A 148 -24.83 -10.31 18.23
N GLY A 149 -24.27 -9.32 18.90
CA GLY A 149 -22.98 -8.72 18.58
C GLY A 149 -23.01 -7.88 17.30
N VAL A 150 -21.84 -7.35 16.96
CA VAL A 150 -21.57 -6.63 15.71
C VAL A 150 -20.47 -7.38 14.97
N MET A 151 -20.77 -7.96 13.81
CA MET A 151 -19.80 -8.61 12.93
C MET A 151 -19.63 -7.75 11.68
N ILE A 152 -18.39 -7.38 11.37
CA ILE A 152 -18.03 -6.59 10.19
C ILE A 152 -16.98 -7.36 9.39
N GLN A 153 -17.34 -7.78 8.19
CA GLN A 153 -16.46 -8.47 7.25
C GLN A 153 -15.85 -7.47 6.28
N ARG A 154 -14.60 -7.72 5.87
CA ARG A 154 -13.99 -6.98 4.77
C ARG A 154 -14.61 -7.47 3.44
N PRO A 155 -15.12 -6.57 2.58
CA PRO A 155 -15.57 -6.94 1.25
C PRO A 155 -14.43 -7.16 0.26
N VAL A 156 -13.21 -6.72 0.60
CA VAL A 156 -11.95 -6.90 -0.15
C VAL A 156 -10.83 -7.29 0.80
N PRO A 157 -9.85 -8.10 0.38
CA PRO A 157 -8.79 -8.55 1.29
C PRO A 157 -7.81 -7.44 1.69
N TRP A 158 -7.56 -6.45 0.82
CA TRP A 158 -6.52 -5.46 1.04
C TRP A 158 -7.04 -4.05 1.32
N ASN A 159 -6.42 -3.41 2.31
CA ASN A 159 -6.49 -1.99 2.60
C ASN A 159 -5.06 -1.43 2.61
N TYR A 160 -4.70 -0.79 1.51
CA TYR A 160 -3.36 -0.31 1.21
C TYR A 160 -3.11 1.09 1.76
N TYR A 161 -1.87 1.40 2.14
CA TYR A 161 -1.50 2.73 2.61
C TYR A 161 -0.10 3.15 2.16
N GLN A 162 -0.01 4.45 1.83
CA GLN A 162 1.17 5.27 1.48
C GLN A 162 1.44 5.38 -0.02
N ASN A 163 1.95 6.54 -0.43
CA ASN A 163 2.61 6.73 -1.71
C ASN A 163 4.12 6.56 -1.52
N VAL A 164 4.84 6.21 -2.58
CA VAL A 164 6.31 6.25 -2.56
C VAL A 164 6.82 7.66 -2.23
N VAL A 165 6.11 8.72 -2.66
CA VAL A 165 6.47 10.12 -2.39
C VAL A 165 6.11 10.61 -0.99
N THR A 166 5.24 9.91 -0.25
CA THR A 166 4.99 10.22 1.16
C THR A 166 6.30 10.26 1.95
N SER A 167 7.32 9.49 1.49
CA SER A 167 8.59 9.25 2.20
C SER A 167 9.40 10.50 2.35
N SER A 168 9.32 11.36 1.34
CA SER A 168 9.98 12.64 1.31
C SER A 168 9.12 13.74 1.94
N TYR A 169 7.81 13.75 1.67
CA TYR A 169 6.95 14.86 2.10
C TYR A 169 6.52 14.84 3.57
N SER A 170 6.35 13.66 4.18
CA SER A 170 5.71 13.56 5.50
C SER A 170 6.60 12.97 6.59
N TYR A 171 7.29 11.87 6.29
CA TYR A 171 7.92 11.03 7.32
C TYR A 171 9.44 10.87 7.23
N VAL A 172 10.12 11.65 6.38
CA VAL A 172 11.59 11.67 6.27
C VAL A 172 12.30 11.93 7.61
N TRP A 173 11.71 12.75 8.49
CA TRP A 173 12.28 13.12 9.79
C TRP A 173 11.70 12.37 10.98
N TRP A 174 10.89 11.33 10.73
CA TRP A 174 10.25 10.60 11.82
C TRP A 174 11.25 9.69 12.53
N ASN A 175 11.21 9.73 13.86
CA ASN A 175 11.83 8.73 14.71
C ASN A 175 10.85 7.56 14.95
N TRP A 176 11.31 6.58 15.74
CA TRP A 176 10.48 5.45 16.12
C TRP A 176 9.18 5.84 16.84
N GLU A 177 9.22 6.83 17.73
CA GLU A 177 8.05 7.26 18.50
C GLU A 177 6.90 7.73 17.59
N ARG A 178 7.22 8.53 16.56
CA ARG A 178 6.20 8.96 15.59
C ARG A 178 5.74 7.81 14.69
N TRP A 179 6.64 6.91 14.30
CA TRP A 179 6.30 5.70 13.55
C TRP A 179 5.39 4.74 14.33
N GLU A 180 5.62 4.58 15.63
CA GLU A 180 4.77 3.76 16.51
C GLU A 180 3.33 4.29 16.53
N LYS A 181 3.15 5.61 16.64
CA LYS A 181 1.83 6.24 16.54
C LYS A 181 1.18 6.02 15.18
N GLU A 182 1.95 6.07 14.09
CA GLU A 182 1.41 5.82 12.75
C GLU A 182 0.95 4.37 12.58
N LEU A 183 1.74 3.41 13.07
CA LEU A 183 1.40 1.99 13.00
C LEU A 183 0.16 1.64 13.83
N ASP A 184 -0.01 2.28 14.98
CA ASP A 184 -1.25 2.19 15.77
C ASP A 184 -2.43 2.77 15.02
N TRP A 185 -2.29 3.97 14.43
CA TRP A 185 -3.32 4.59 13.62
C TRP A 185 -3.68 3.70 12.42
N MET A 186 -2.69 3.17 11.70
CA MET A 186 -2.88 2.23 10.59
C MET A 186 -3.69 1.00 11.01
N ALA A 187 -3.39 0.39 12.16
CA ALA A 187 -4.14 -0.76 12.66
C ALA A 187 -5.60 -0.39 13.02
N LEU A 188 -5.82 0.76 13.66
CA LEU A 188 -7.16 1.27 13.99
C LEU A 188 -7.98 1.61 12.74
N GLN A 189 -7.33 2.10 11.68
CA GLN A 189 -7.94 2.37 10.37
C GLN A 189 -8.08 1.12 9.48
N GLY A 190 -7.63 -0.03 9.96
CA GLY A 190 -7.76 -1.29 9.23
C GLY A 190 -6.82 -1.45 8.04
N ILE A 191 -5.70 -0.73 8.01
CA ILE A 191 -4.64 -0.90 7.01
C ILE A 191 -3.93 -2.23 7.24
N ASN A 192 -3.81 -3.05 6.19
CA ASN A 192 -3.12 -4.33 6.26
C ASN A 192 -2.11 -4.56 5.13
N LEU A 193 -1.95 -3.61 4.19
CA LEU A 193 -0.95 -3.66 3.12
C LEU A 193 -0.17 -2.33 2.99
N PRO A 194 0.66 -1.95 3.98
CA PRO A 194 1.43 -0.71 3.90
C PRO A 194 2.77 -0.84 3.15
N LEU A 195 3.22 0.26 2.51
CA LEU A 195 4.61 0.37 2.04
C LEU A 195 5.60 0.41 3.22
N ALA A 196 6.78 -0.17 3.01
CA ALA A 196 7.87 -0.18 3.98
C ALA A 196 9.21 0.09 3.29
N PHE A 197 9.46 1.36 2.94
CA PHE A 197 10.61 1.79 2.12
C PHE A 197 11.76 2.41 2.92
N THR A 198 11.60 2.58 4.25
CA THR A 198 12.59 3.21 5.12
C THR A 198 13.93 2.48 5.04
N GLY A 199 15.03 3.21 4.88
CA GLY A 199 16.38 2.64 4.87
C GLY A 199 16.76 1.79 3.66
N GLN A 200 16.00 1.80 2.56
CA GLN A 200 16.35 1.01 1.38
C GLN A 200 17.72 1.38 0.76
N GLU A 201 18.20 2.61 0.98
CA GLU A 201 19.55 3.03 0.55
C GLU A 201 20.65 2.21 1.22
N ALA A 202 20.43 1.75 2.47
CA ALA A 202 21.37 0.85 3.16
C ALA A 202 21.41 -0.55 2.52
N ILE A 203 20.28 -1.01 1.96
CA ILE A 203 20.24 -2.25 1.17
C ILE A 203 20.98 -2.05 -0.15
N TRP A 204 20.73 -0.94 -0.86
CA TRP A 204 21.43 -0.62 -2.09
C TRP A 204 22.94 -0.48 -1.90
N HIS A 205 23.38 0.17 -0.83
CA HIS A 205 24.80 0.26 -0.47
C HIS A 205 25.42 -1.14 -0.35
N LYS A 206 24.82 -2.04 0.43
CA LYS A 206 25.29 -3.42 0.59
C LYS A 206 25.30 -4.22 -0.71
N VAL A 207 24.30 -4.03 -1.57
CA VAL A 207 24.20 -4.69 -2.87
C VAL A 207 25.33 -4.22 -3.78
N PHE A 208 25.46 -2.91 -4.00
CA PHE A 208 26.42 -2.35 -4.94
C PHE A 208 27.89 -2.56 -4.54
N MET A 209 28.18 -2.66 -3.24
CA MET A 209 29.51 -3.07 -2.77
C MET A 209 29.90 -4.47 -3.31
N ASN A 210 28.95 -5.38 -3.51
CA ASN A 210 29.22 -6.70 -4.12
C ASN A 210 29.43 -6.63 -5.64
N PHE A 211 29.13 -5.49 -6.28
CA PHE A 211 29.38 -5.20 -7.68
C PHE A 211 30.60 -4.27 -7.88
N ASN A 212 31.51 -4.23 -6.89
CA ASN A 212 32.74 -3.41 -6.88
C ASN A 212 32.50 -1.89 -6.98
N ILE A 213 31.31 -1.41 -6.65
CA ILE A 213 31.00 0.03 -6.54
C ILE A 213 31.39 0.49 -5.13
N THR A 214 32.17 1.56 -5.03
CA THR A 214 32.63 2.10 -3.74
C THR A 214 31.53 2.92 -3.06
N THR A 215 31.71 3.23 -1.77
CA THR A 215 30.79 4.16 -1.07
C THR A 215 30.81 5.53 -1.73
N GLU A 216 31.97 6.00 -2.17
CA GLU A 216 32.17 7.28 -2.83
C GLU A 216 31.45 7.34 -4.18
N ASP A 217 31.44 6.24 -4.94
CA ASP A 217 30.69 6.13 -6.20
C ASP A 217 29.18 6.28 -6.02
N LEU A 218 28.66 6.03 -4.81
CA LEU A 218 27.23 6.15 -4.49
C LEU A 218 26.84 7.56 -4.03
N ASN A 219 27.80 8.44 -3.74
CA ASN A 219 27.52 9.84 -3.37
C ASN A 219 26.75 10.58 -4.47
N ASP A 220 27.02 10.23 -5.72
CA ASP A 220 26.34 10.80 -6.88
C ASP A 220 25.09 10.01 -7.29
N PHE A 221 24.78 8.90 -6.62
CA PHE A 221 23.61 8.06 -6.93
C PHE A 221 22.43 8.35 -6.01
N PHE A 222 22.64 8.42 -4.70
CA PHE A 222 21.56 8.72 -3.77
C PHE A 222 21.23 10.21 -3.79
N GLY A 223 19.94 10.53 -3.62
CA GLY A 223 19.51 11.89 -3.27
C GLY A 223 19.70 12.17 -1.78
N GLY A 224 19.53 13.43 -1.37
CA GLY A 224 19.41 13.80 0.03
C GLY A 224 18.11 13.26 0.66
N PRO A 225 18.02 13.20 2.00
CA PRO A 225 16.89 12.59 2.70
C PRO A 225 15.51 13.04 2.21
N ALA A 226 15.32 14.36 2.05
CA ALA A 226 14.05 14.96 1.63
C ALA A 226 13.71 14.71 0.16
N PHE A 227 14.60 14.10 -0.62
CA PHE A 227 14.43 13.87 -2.07
C PHE A 227 14.51 12.39 -2.46
N LEU A 228 14.59 11.50 -1.47
CA LEU A 228 14.76 10.07 -1.71
C LEU A 228 13.63 9.45 -2.53
N ALA A 229 12.39 9.90 -2.39
CA ALA A 229 11.29 9.37 -3.19
C ALA A 229 11.55 9.46 -4.70
N TRP A 230 11.92 10.64 -5.19
CA TRP A 230 12.24 10.87 -6.61
C TRP A 230 13.56 10.23 -7.01
N ALA A 231 14.52 10.11 -6.09
CA ALA A 231 15.75 9.38 -6.36
C ALA A 231 15.47 7.88 -6.61
N ARG A 232 14.63 7.26 -5.79
CA ARG A 232 14.23 5.84 -5.90
C ARG A 232 13.48 5.54 -7.20
N MET A 233 12.66 6.48 -7.65
CA MET A 233 11.92 6.40 -8.92
C MET A 233 12.80 6.72 -10.16
N GLY A 234 14.06 7.12 -9.97
CA GLY A 234 14.99 7.42 -11.05
C GLY A 234 14.79 8.79 -11.70
N ASN A 235 14.05 9.69 -11.07
CA ASN A 235 13.81 11.04 -11.59
C ASN A 235 15.01 11.97 -11.36
N LEU A 236 15.66 11.84 -10.19
CA LEU A 236 16.83 12.64 -9.81
C LEU A 236 17.92 11.78 -9.16
N HIS A 237 19.11 12.34 -9.01
CA HIS A 237 20.19 11.76 -8.21
C HIS A 237 21.05 12.88 -7.62
N SER A 238 21.88 12.59 -6.61
CA SER A 238 22.83 13.53 -5.96
C SER A 238 22.23 14.74 -5.22
N TRP A 239 21.11 15.32 -5.67
CA TRP A 239 20.53 16.55 -5.12
C TRP A 239 20.22 16.45 -3.62
N GLY A 240 20.77 17.37 -2.83
CA GLY A 240 20.64 17.40 -1.37
C GLY A 240 21.47 16.36 -0.61
N GLY A 241 22.25 15.53 -1.32
CA GLY A 241 23.17 14.55 -0.74
C GLY A 241 24.58 15.12 -0.48
N PRO A 242 25.57 14.24 -0.18
CA PRO A 242 25.45 12.79 -0.04
C PRO A 242 24.80 12.37 1.29
N LEU A 243 24.33 11.12 1.37
CA LEU A 243 23.84 10.54 2.61
C LEU A 243 25.02 10.11 3.50
N PRO A 244 25.10 10.58 4.77
CA PRO A 244 26.15 10.13 5.67
C PRO A 244 25.91 8.68 6.12
N HIS A 245 26.98 7.94 6.47
CA HIS A 245 26.86 6.51 6.83
C HIS A 245 25.93 6.29 8.04
N ASN A 246 25.95 7.20 9.02
CA ASN A 246 25.06 7.13 10.18
C ASN A 246 23.57 7.20 9.79
N TRP A 247 23.22 7.89 8.70
CA TRP A 247 21.86 7.89 8.17
C TRP A 247 21.46 6.50 7.69
N LEU A 248 22.33 5.83 6.92
CA LEU A 248 22.09 4.46 6.42
C LEU A 248 21.85 3.49 7.59
N ASP A 249 22.70 3.54 8.62
CA ASP A 249 22.60 2.67 9.79
C ASP A 249 21.30 2.92 10.60
N GLN A 250 21.00 4.20 10.86
CA GLN A 250 19.81 4.58 11.64
C GLN A 250 18.52 4.22 10.90
N GLN A 251 18.44 4.49 9.59
CA GLN A 251 17.27 4.18 8.79
C GLN A 251 17.08 2.66 8.63
N LEU A 252 18.17 1.88 8.51
CA LEU A 252 18.10 0.43 8.51
C LEU A 252 17.57 -0.12 9.85
N CYS A 253 18.03 0.45 10.98
CA CYS A 253 17.53 0.08 12.31
C CYS A 253 16.04 0.41 12.46
N LEU A 254 15.64 1.63 12.06
CA LEU A 254 14.25 2.08 12.10
C LEU A 254 13.34 1.17 11.27
N GLN A 255 13.75 0.80 10.07
CA GLN A 255 13.00 -0.11 9.21
C GLN A 255 12.78 -1.48 9.85
N LYS A 256 13.78 -2.03 10.55
CA LYS A 256 13.62 -3.31 11.26
C LYS A 256 12.56 -3.21 12.37
N GLN A 257 12.50 -2.08 13.07
CA GLN A 257 11.45 -1.84 14.08
C GLN A 257 10.06 -1.70 13.43
N ILE A 258 9.96 -0.95 12.33
CA ILE A 258 8.72 -0.78 11.56
C ILE A 258 8.18 -2.14 11.09
N LEU A 259 9.04 -2.95 10.45
CA LEU A 259 8.66 -4.27 9.95
C LEU A 259 8.23 -5.21 11.09
N SER A 260 8.97 -5.23 12.22
CA SER A 260 8.58 -6.03 13.38
C SER A 260 7.17 -5.70 13.85
N ARG A 261 6.86 -4.40 14.02
CA ARG A 261 5.55 -3.96 14.48
C ARG A 261 4.44 -4.19 13.44
N MET A 262 4.73 -4.05 12.14
CA MET A 262 3.77 -4.40 11.09
C MET A 262 3.38 -5.88 11.19
N LEU A 263 4.35 -6.78 11.34
CA LEU A 263 4.10 -8.23 11.46
C LEU A 263 3.38 -8.60 12.76
N GLU A 264 3.76 -7.98 13.87
CA GLU A 264 3.06 -8.10 15.17
C GLU A 264 1.59 -7.71 15.05
N LEU A 265 1.27 -6.67 14.27
CA LEU A 265 -0.10 -6.24 14.02
C LEU A 265 -0.82 -7.09 12.95
N GLY A 266 -0.12 -8.03 12.29
CA GLY A 266 -0.68 -8.87 11.24
C GLY A 266 -0.84 -8.15 9.89
N MET A 267 -0.11 -7.06 9.68
CA MET A 267 0.02 -6.37 8.38
C MET A 267 0.98 -7.13 7.47
N THR A 268 0.79 -6.98 6.15
CA THR A 268 1.74 -7.44 5.12
C THR A 268 2.53 -6.23 4.61
N PRO A 269 3.82 -6.08 4.96
CA PRO A 269 4.63 -5.00 4.42
C PRO A 269 4.87 -5.19 2.92
N VAL A 270 4.87 -4.09 2.17
CA VAL A 270 5.31 -4.06 0.77
C VAL A 270 6.73 -3.52 0.74
N LEU A 271 7.67 -4.35 0.28
CA LEU A 271 9.09 -4.01 0.19
C LEU A 271 9.44 -3.44 -1.19
N PRO A 272 10.50 -2.62 -1.33
CA PRO A 272 10.95 -2.13 -2.63
C PRO A 272 11.52 -3.26 -3.50
N SER A 273 11.64 -3.00 -4.80
CA SER A 273 12.39 -3.82 -5.76
C SER A 273 13.19 -2.97 -6.75
N PHE A 274 13.95 -3.63 -7.61
CA PHE A 274 14.78 -3.00 -8.62
C PHE A 274 13.96 -2.65 -9.87
N SER A 275 13.98 -1.36 -10.25
CA SER A 275 13.30 -0.85 -11.42
C SER A 275 14.21 -0.59 -12.62
N GLY A 276 15.52 -0.82 -12.51
CA GLY A 276 16.51 -0.61 -13.58
C GLY A 276 17.48 0.56 -13.36
N ASN A 277 17.21 1.46 -12.41
CA ASN A 277 18.06 2.62 -12.14
C ASN A 277 19.36 2.22 -11.43
N VAL A 278 20.50 2.63 -11.98
CA VAL A 278 21.84 2.23 -11.52
C VAL A 278 22.78 3.44 -11.35
N PRO A 279 23.85 3.34 -10.52
CA PRO A 279 24.85 4.39 -10.41
C PRO A 279 25.69 4.51 -11.69
N ALA A 280 26.16 5.73 -11.98
CA ALA A 280 27.02 6.02 -13.13
C ALA A 280 28.30 5.16 -13.15
N ALA A 281 28.84 4.83 -11.96
CA ALA A 281 30.02 4.00 -11.80
C ALA A 281 29.85 2.59 -12.38
N LEU A 282 28.62 2.06 -12.44
CA LEU A 282 28.35 0.74 -13.01
C LEU A 282 28.81 0.66 -14.47
N LYS A 283 28.70 1.75 -15.24
CA LYS A 283 29.18 1.82 -16.63
C LYS A 283 30.71 1.75 -16.75
N LYS A 284 31.44 2.21 -15.74
CA LYS A 284 32.92 2.11 -15.71
C LYS A 284 33.36 0.69 -15.37
N ILE A 285 32.67 0.04 -14.44
CA ILE A 285 32.99 -1.32 -13.96
C ILE A 285 32.55 -2.39 -14.96
N PHE A 286 31.37 -2.20 -15.59
CA PHE A 286 30.80 -3.08 -16.60
C PHE A 286 30.65 -2.32 -17.94
N PRO A 287 31.75 -2.09 -18.69
CA PRO A 287 31.71 -1.28 -19.92
C PRO A 287 30.89 -1.90 -21.05
N SER A 288 30.62 -3.20 -21.00
CA SER A 288 29.73 -3.90 -21.95
C SER A 288 28.25 -3.82 -21.57
N ALA A 289 27.91 -3.32 -20.38
CA ALA A 289 26.52 -3.24 -19.93
C ALA A 289 25.77 -2.18 -20.75
N ASN A 290 24.57 -2.53 -21.20
CA ASN A 290 23.71 -1.65 -21.96
C ASN A 290 23.01 -0.65 -21.04
N ILE A 291 23.71 0.42 -20.70
CA ILE A 291 23.24 1.47 -19.81
C ILE A 291 22.99 2.75 -20.63
N THR A 292 21.74 3.18 -20.59
CA THR A 292 21.27 4.42 -21.22
C THR A 292 21.09 5.52 -20.19
N ARG A 293 21.11 6.77 -20.64
CA ARG A 293 20.85 7.91 -19.78
C ARG A 293 19.43 8.41 -20.05
N LEU A 294 18.64 8.58 -19.00
CA LEU A 294 17.27 9.10 -19.11
C LEU A 294 17.26 10.60 -19.43
N GLY A 295 16.08 11.08 -19.83
CA GLY A 295 15.84 12.51 -20.06
C GLY A 295 15.84 13.33 -18.77
N ASP A 296 15.79 14.65 -18.92
CA ASP A 296 15.60 15.57 -17.80
C ASP A 296 14.16 15.46 -17.26
N TRP A 297 14.04 15.22 -15.96
CA TRP A 297 12.78 15.27 -15.21
C TRP A 297 12.70 16.61 -14.48
N ASN A 298 12.47 17.71 -15.22
CA ASN A 298 12.20 19.04 -14.67
C ASN A 298 13.17 19.49 -13.55
N THR A 299 14.46 19.15 -13.65
CA THR A 299 15.41 19.47 -12.58
C THR A 299 15.88 20.92 -12.62
N VAL A 300 16.49 21.40 -11.53
CA VAL A 300 16.99 22.77 -11.43
C VAL A 300 17.95 23.06 -12.59
N ASP A 301 17.59 24.05 -13.40
CA ASP A 301 18.30 24.48 -14.61
C ASP A 301 18.60 23.36 -15.63
N LYS A 302 17.84 22.26 -15.58
CA LYS A 302 18.08 21.04 -16.39
C LYS A 302 19.49 20.50 -16.24
N ASN A 303 20.11 20.70 -15.07
CA ASN A 303 21.50 20.37 -14.84
C ASN A 303 21.67 18.83 -14.75
N PRO A 304 22.42 18.20 -15.67
CA PRO A 304 22.67 16.76 -15.64
C PRO A 304 23.45 16.27 -14.41
N GLN A 305 23.89 17.15 -13.53
CA GLN A 305 24.40 16.77 -12.21
C GLN A 305 23.32 16.17 -11.30
N TRP A 306 22.05 16.54 -11.50
CA TRP A 306 20.95 16.18 -10.59
C TRP A 306 19.81 15.41 -11.25
N CYS A 307 19.89 15.14 -12.56
CA CYS A 307 18.86 14.49 -13.36
C CYS A 307 19.42 13.37 -14.21
N CYS A 308 18.56 12.82 -15.07
CA CYS A 308 19.04 12.11 -16.24
C CYS A 308 19.83 10.88 -15.79
N THR A 309 19.17 10.10 -14.93
CA THR A 309 19.72 8.93 -14.26
C THR A 309 20.10 7.86 -15.28
N TYR A 310 20.84 6.86 -14.83
CA TYR A 310 21.29 5.77 -15.68
C TYR A 310 20.33 4.59 -15.57
N LEU A 311 19.72 4.22 -16.69
CA LEU A 311 18.82 3.08 -16.80
C LEU A 311 19.55 1.92 -17.45
N LEU A 312 19.68 0.82 -16.71
CA LEU A 312 20.15 -0.46 -17.23
C LEU A 312 19.06 -1.09 -18.09
N ASN A 313 19.43 -1.50 -19.30
CA ASN A 313 18.49 -2.10 -20.23
C ASN A 313 17.93 -3.44 -19.68
N PRO A 314 16.61 -3.69 -19.76
CA PRO A 314 16.01 -4.93 -19.26
C PRO A 314 16.52 -6.21 -19.93
N SER A 315 17.07 -6.12 -21.14
CA SER A 315 17.66 -7.26 -21.85
C SER A 315 19.10 -7.57 -21.41
N ASP A 316 19.72 -6.68 -20.63
CA ASP A 316 21.07 -6.90 -20.12
C ASP A 316 21.06 -7.96 -18.99
N PRO A 317 21.95 -8.98 -19.01
CA PRO A 317 22.03 -9.97 -17.93
C PRO A 317 22.21 -9.36 -16.53
N LEU A 318 22.93 -8.23 -16.40
CA LEU A 318 23.11 -7.56 -15.11
C LEU A 318 21.78 -7.12 -14.49
N PHE A 319 20.73 -6.89 -15.30
CA PHE A 319 19.44 -6.41 -14.79
C PHE A 319 18.85 -7.41 -13.79
N VAL A 320 18.85 -8.69 -14.18
CA VAL A 320 18.33 -9.77 -13.33
C VAL A 320 19.26 -10.03 -12.16
N GLU A 321 20.58 -10.00 -12.38
CA GLU A 321 21.57 -10.23 -11.32
C GLU A 321 21.49 -9.19 -10.20
N ILE A 322 21.41 -7.89 -10.54
CA ILE A 322 21.29 -6.81 -9.57
C ILE A 322 19.95 -6.89 -8.83
N GLY A 323 18.84 -7.08 -9.55
CA GLY A 323 17.52 -7.15 -8.91
C GLY A 323 17.36 -8.38 -8.01
N GLU A 324 17.90 -9.54 -8.41
CA GLU A 324 17.97 -10.73 -7.55
C GLU A 324 18.81 -10.46 -6.29
N ALA A 325 19.98 -9.84 -6.45
CA ALA A 325 20.85 -9.49 -5.32
C ALA A 325 20.14 -8.55 -4.34
N PHE A 326 19.35 -7.60 -4.84
CA PHE A 326 18.57 -6.68 -4.00
C PHE A 326 17.51 -7.41 -3.17
N ILE A 327 16.69 -8.26 -3.78
CA ILE A 327 15.69 -9.05 -3.04
C ILE A 327 16.36 -9.97 -2.01
N ARG A 328 17.43 -10.68 -2.39
CA ARG A 328 18.18 -11.55 -1.46
C ARG A 328 18.79 -10.78 -0.30
N GLN A 329 19.30 -9.57 -0.55
CA GLN A 329 19.86 -8.73 0.51
C GLN A 329 18.76 -8.21 1.46
N GLN A 330 17.56 -7.91 0.96
CA GLN A 330 16.41 -7.60 1.82
C GLN A 330 16.02 -8.79 2.70
N VAL A 331 15.90 -10.00 2.13
CA VAL A 331 15.59 -11.22 2.89
C VAL A 331 16.66 -11.50 3.94
N LYS A 332 17.94 -11.25 3.63
CA LYS A 332 19.03 -11.39 4.61
C LYS A 332 18.90 -10.40 5.78
N GLU A 333 18.46 -9.17 5.54
CA GLU A 333 18.36 -8.14 6.57
C GLU A 333 17.07 -8.19 7.39
N TYR A 334 15.97 -8.57 6.75
CA TYR A 334 14.62 -8.46 7.30
C TYR A 334 13.97 -9.82 7.57
N GLY A 335 14.48 -10.90 6.97
CA GLY A 335 13.84 -12.20 6.95
C GLY A 335 12.78 -12.32 5.84
N ASP A 336 12.12 -13.47 5.80
CA ASP A 336 11.04 -13.72 4.85
C ASP A 336 9.70 -13.15 5.36
N VAL A 337 9.48 -11.85 5.13
CA VAL A 337 8.38 -11.09 5.74
C VAL A 337 7.21 -10.80 4.78
N THR A 338 7.40 -10.97 3.47
CA THR A 338 6.40 -10.68 2.45
C THR A 338 6.75 -11.37 1.13
N ASP A 339 5.77 -11.50 0.24
CA ASP A 339 5.94 -11.86 -1.18
C ASP A 339 5.59 -10.65 -2.09
N ILE A 340 5.28 -9.48 -1.54
CA ILE A 340 4.78 -8.33 -2.31
C ILE A 340 5.85 -7.26 -2.40
N TYR A 341 6.24 -6.92 -3.63
CA TYR A 341 7.29 -5.95 -3.90
C TYR A 341 6.80 -4.83 -4.82
N ASN A 342 7.16 -3.58 -4.50
CA ASN A 342 6.86 -2.43 -5.34
C ASN A 342 8.12 -1.88 -6.02
N CYS A 343 7.99 -1.58 -7.31
CA CYS A 343 8.92 -0.72 -8.03
C CYS A 343 8.23 -0.16 -9.28
N ASP A 344 8.69 1.01 -9.72
CA ASP A 344 8.11 1.74 -10.84
C ASP A 344 9.25 2.25 -11.73
N THR A 345 9.39 1.69 -12.94
CA THR A 345 10.50 2.04 -13.87
C THR A 345 10.28 3.38 -14.56
N PHE A 346 9.03 3.73 -14.84
CA PHE A 346 8.68 4.85 -15.71
C PHE A 346 7.67 5.80 -15.04
N ASN A 347 7.81 6.00 -13.73
CA ASN A 347 7.03 7.03 -13.04
C ASN A 347 7.48 8.41 -13.52
N GLU A 348 6.64 9.06 -14.34
CA GLU A 348 6.91 10.36 -14.98
C GLU A 348 8.18 10.40 -15.85
N ASN A 349 8.64 9.23 -16.29
CA ASN A 349 9.68 9.07 -17.29
C ASN A 349 9.09 8.34 -18.49
N SER A 350 9.31 8.82 -19.71
CA SER A 350 8.80 8.11 -20.90
C SER A 350 9.72 6.92 -21.25
N PRO A 351 9.16 5.75 -21.58
CA PRO A 351 9.96 4.66 -22.15
C PRO A 351 10.64 5.11 -23.45
N PRO A 352 11.80 4.52 -23.81
CA PRO A 352 12.54 4.92 -25.01
C PRO A 352 11.81 4.60 -26.32
N THR A 353 10.80 3.73 -26.28
CA THR A 353 9.98 3.36 -27.44
C THR A 353 8.57 2.97 -27.00
N SER A 354 7.57 3.26 -27.85
CA SER A 354 6.18 2.85 -27.66
C SER A 354 5.88 1.45 -28.24
N ASP A 355 6.90 0.69 -28.64
CA ASP A 355 6.74 -0.68 -29.15
C ASP A 355 6.25 -1.62 -28.03
N PRO A 356 5.06 -2.24 -28.18
CA PRO A 356 4.53 -3.22 -27.24
C PRO A 356 5.51 -4.38 -26.93
N ALA A 357 6.31 -4.83 -27.90
CA ALA A 357 7.26 -5.92 -27.68
C ALA A 357 8.36 -5.51 -26.69
N TYR A 358 8.87 -4.28 -26.83
CA TYR A 358 9.83 -3.72 -25.89
C TYR A 358 9.23 -3.57 -24.48
N ILE A 359 8.02 -3.00 -24.38
CA ILE A 359 7.32 -2.80 -23.09
C ILE A 359 7.09 -4.14 -22.39
N SER A 360 6.65 -5.16 -23.12
CA SER A 360 6.47 -6.51 -22.58
C SER A 360 7.80 -7.11 -22.12
N SER A 361 8.88 -6.96 -22.89
CA SER A 361 10.21 -7.44 -22.49
C SER A 361 10.72 -6.78 -21.20
N LEU A 362 10.45 -5.48 -21.03
CA LEU A 362 10.80 -4.74 -19.83
C LEU A 362 10.05 -5.27 -18.60
N GLY A 363 8.73 -5.33 -18.67
CA GLY A 363 7.92 -5.79 -17.54
C GLY A 363 8.25 -7.25 -17.17
N ALA A 364 8.55 -8.09 -18.17
CA ALA A 364 9.02 -9.45 -17.95
C ALA A 364 10.38 -9.49 -17.24
N ALA A 365 11.33 -8.60 -17.58
CA ALA A 365 12.64 -8.53 -16.94
C ALA A 365 12.57 -8.06 -15.48
N VAL A 366 11.76 -7.02 -15.20
CA VAL A 366 11.48 -6.52 -13.84
C VAL A 366 10.93 -7.66 -12.97
N TYR A 367 9.88 -8.33 -13.43
CA TYR A 367 9.30 -9.44 -12.69
C TYR A 367 10.25 -10.64 -12.58
N LYS A 368 11.03 -10.93 -13.63
CA LYS A 368 12.03 -12.00 -13.57
C LYS A 368 13.07 -11.73 -12.49
N ALA A 369 13.55 -10.50 -12.36
CA ALA A 369 14.49 -10.10 -11.32
C ALA A 369 13.90 -10.31 -9.90
N MET A 370 12.64 -9.91 -9.68
CA MET A 370 11.91 -10.19 -8.43
C MET A 370 11.82 -11.71 -8.17
N SER A 371 11.32 -12.45 -9.16
CA SER A 371 11.03 -13.89 -9.05
C SER A 371 12.26 -14.76 -8.82
N ARG A 372 13.45 -14.26 -9.18
CA ARG A 372 14.73 -14.92 -8.92
C ARG A 372 15.17 -14.79 -7.46
N GLY A 373 14.88 -13.65 -6.83
CA GLY A 373 15.13 -13.45 -5.41
C GLY A 373 14.06 -14.09 -4.52
N ASP A 374 12.80 -14.07 -4.96
CA ASP A 374 11.66 -14.74 -4.33
C ASP A 374 10.76 -15.38 -5.40
N LYS A 375 10.71 -16.71 -5.46
CA LYS A 375 9.90 -17.46 -6.43
C LYS A 375 8.40 -17.14 -6.37
N ASP A 376 7.92 -16.68 -5.22
CA ASP A 376 6.52 -16.42 -4.95
C ASP A 376 6.14 -14.94 -5.11
N ALA A 377 7.11 -14.09 -5.48
CA ALA A 377 6.97 -12.65 -5.64
C ALA A 377 5.74 -12.23 -6.44
N VAL A 378 5.14 -11.11 -6.03
CA VAL A 378 4.05 -10.39 -6.68
C VAL A 378 4.46 -8.92 -6.79
N TRP A 379 4.35 -8.38 -7.99
CA TRP A 379 4.67 -6.99 -8.28
C TRP A 379 3.46 -6.10 -7.98
N LEU A 380 3.58 -5.23 -6.98
CA LEU A 380 2.65 -4.12 -6.76
C LEU A 380 3.14 -2.89 -7.54
N MET A 381 2.42 -2.46 -8.57
CA MET A 381 2.84 -1.38 -9.47
C MET A 381 1.91 -0.16 -9.34
N GLN A 382 2.45 1.06 -9.38
CA GLN A 382 1.65 2.27 -9.47
C GLN A 382 1.05 2.43 -10.87
N GLY A 383 -0.27 2.64 -10.94
CA GLY A 383 -0.97 2.92 -12.20
C GLY A 383 -0.85 4.37 -12.69
N TRP A 384 -0.13 5.25 -11.97
CA TRP A 384 -0.03 6.69 -12.26
C TRP A 384 0.38 6.98 -13.70
N LEU A 385 1.35 6.24 -14.22
CA LEU A 385 1.84 6.37 -15.60
C LEU A 385 0.73 6.29 -16.66
N PHE A 386 -0.31 5.47 -16.44
CA PHE A 386 -1.44 5.36 -17.37
C PHE A 386 -2.31 6.62 -17.42
N TYR A 387 -2.27 7.43 -16.36
CA TYR A 387 -2.93 8.73 -16.30
C TYR A 387 -1.99 9.87 -16.75
N SER A 388 -0.81 9.98 -16.13
CA SER A 388 0.10 11.13 -16.30
C SER A 388 0.68 11.25 -17.71
N ASP A 389 0.89 10.11 -18.41
CA ASP A 389 1.31 10.07 -19.81
C ASP A 389 0.33 9.23 -20.65
N SER A 390 -0.96 9.56 -20.56
CA SER A 390 -2.02 8.88 -21.32
C SER A 390 -1.87 8.98 -22.85
N ALA A 391 -1.06 9.93 -23.34
CA ALA A 391 -0.71 10.04 -24.76
C ALA A 391 0.22 8.89 -25.20
N PHE A 392 1.17 8.49 -24.35
CA PHE A 392 2.02 7.33 -24.56
C PHE A 392 1.28 6.01 -24.26
N TRP A 393 0.63 5.93 -23.11
CA TRP A 393 0.05 4.69 -22.57
C TRP A 393 -1.32 4.36 -23.14
N LYS A 394 -1.37 4.12 -24.45
CA LYS A 394 -2.56 3.65 -25.16
C LYS A 394 -2.85 2.17 -24.85
N PRO A 395 -4.06 1.66 -25.20
CA PRO A 395 -4.44 0.28 -24.88
C PRO A 395 -3.40 -0.80 -25.24
N PRO A 396 -2.73 -0.79 -26.41
CA PRO A 396 -1.72 -1.80 -26.72
C PRO A 396 -0.50 -1.77 -25.79
N GLN A 397 -0.02 -0.57 -25.42
CA GLN A 397 1.14 -0.37 -24.53
C GLN A 397 0.78 -0.78 -23.09
N MET A 398 -0.40 -0.40 -22.63
CA MET A 398 -0.92 -0.79 -21.31
C MET A 398 -1.08 -2.31 -21.20
N GLN A 399 -1.70 -2.96 -22.19
CA GLN A 399 -1.81 -4.43 -22.23
C GLN A 399 -0.44 -5.10 -22.27
N ALA A 400 0.49 -4.59 -23.07
CA ALA A 400 1.84 -5.14 -23.15
C ALA A 400 2.58 -5.17 -21.81
N LEU A 401 2.42 -4.12 -20.99
CA LEU A 401 2.98 -4.07 -19.64
C LEU A 401 2.22 -4.98 -18.68
N LEU A 402 0.89 -4.90 -18.65
CA LEU A 402 0.07 -5.64 -17.69
C LEU A 402 0.10 -7.16 -17.92
N HIS A 403 0.28 -7.59 -19.16
CA HIS A 403 0.36 -9.00 -19.55
C HIS A 403 1.80 -9.50 -19.70
N SER A 404 2.81 -8.68 -19.37
CA SER A 404 4.22 -9.11 -19.38
C SER A 404 4.57 -10.10 -18.26
N VAL A 405 3.68 -10.25 -17.29
CA VAL A 405 3.88 -11.11 -16.12
C VAL A 405 2.79 -12.17 -16.06
N PRO A 406 3.04 -13.32 -15.40
CA PRO A 406 2.01 -14.33 -15.20
C PRO A 406 0.80 -13.76 -14.46
N PHE A 407 -0.39 -14.28 -14.78
CA PHE A 407 -1.62 -13.84 -14.14
C PHE A 407 -1.54 -13.97 -12.61
N GLY A 408 -1.98 -12.92 -11.89
CA GLY A 408 -1.95 -12.87 -10.41
C GLY A 408 -0.56 -12.61 -9.81
N LYS A 409 0.45 -12.36 -10.64
CA LYS A 409 1.80 -11.94 -10.22
C LYS A 409 2.04 -10.44 -10.33
N MET A 410 1.00 -9.68 -10.68
CA MET A 410 0.96 -8.23 -10.60
C MET A 410 -0.36 -7.76 -10.00
N ILE A 411 -0.28 -6.71 -9.19
CA ILE A 411 -1.42 -5.95 -8.66
C ILE A 411 -1.15 -4.48 -9.00
N VAL A 412 -2.12 -3.79 -9.57
CA VAL A 412 -2.00 -2.37 -9.91
C VAL A 412 -2.64 -1.50 -8.82
N LEU A 413 -1.98 -0.43 -8.42
CA LEU A 413 -2.60 0.63 -7.64
C LEU A 413 -3.25 1.62 -8.62
N ASP A 414 -4.58 1.65 -8.72
CA ASP A 414 -5.31 2.67 -9.47
C ASP A 414 -5.24 3.99 -8.67
N LEU A 415 -4.14 4.70 -8.85
CA LEU A 415 -3.58 5.58 -7.83
C LEU A 415 -4.48 6.78 -7.49
N PHE A 416 -5.19 7.31 -8.49
CA PHE A 416 -6.03 8.52 -8.43
C PHE A 416 -7.50 8.21 -8.75
N ALA A 417 -8.02 7.11 -8.21
CA ALA A 417 -9.28 6.53 -8.65
C ALA A 417 -10.53 7.31 -8.18
N GLU A 418 -10.40 8.19 -7.19
CA GLU A 418 -11.46 9.09 -6.76
C GLU A 418 -11.80 10.15 -7.82
N ALA A 419 -10.81 10.58 -8.61
CA ALA A 419 -11.00 11.64 -9.61
C ALA A 419 -10.84 11.13 -11.04
N LYS A 420 -9.84 10.27 -11.29
CA LYS A 420 -9.44 9.78 -12.63
C LYS A 420 -9.29 8.25 -12.64
N PRO A 421 -10.37 7.49 -12.36
CA PRO A 421 -10.32 6.03 -12.29
C PRO A 421 -9.94 5.38 -13.62
N ILE A 422 -8.78 4.72 -13.65
CA ILE A 422 -8.29 4.01 -14.84
C ILE A 422 -9.10 2.74 -15.07
N TRP A 423 -9.59 2.08 -14.01
CA TRP A 423 -10.37 0.83 -14.12
C TRP A 423 -11.58 0.94 -15.05
N LYS A 424 -12.23 2.12 -15.12
CA LYS A 424 -13.40 2.37 -15.97
C LYS A 424 -13.09 2.30 -17.47
N ASN A 425 -11.89 2.75 -17.86
CA ASN A 425 -11.50 2.90 -19.26
C ASN A 425 -10.50 1.84 -19.74
N SER A 426 -10.17 0.88 -18.87
CA SER A 426 -9.19 -0.18 -19.15
C SER A 426 -9.77 -1.59 -19.06
N SER A 427 -11.10 -1.71 -19.09
CA SER A 427 -11.80 -3.00 -18.93
C SER A 427 -11.31 -3.76 -17.69
N GLN A 428 -11.27 -3.09 -16.53
CA GLN A 428 -10.73 -3.66 -15.28
C GLN A 428 -9.24 -4.06 -15.42
N PHE A 429 -8.41 -3.12 -15.89
CA PHE A 429 -6.98 -3.36 -16.14
C PHE A 429 -6.71 -4.61 -17.00
N TYR A 430 -7.56 -4.86 -18.00
CA TYR A 430 -7.49 -6.02 -18.89
C TYR A 430 -7.34 -7.36 -18.15
N GLY A 431 -8.01 -7.48 -17.00
CA GLY A 431 -7.99 -8.67 -16.16
C GLY A 431 -6.97 -8.66 -15.02
N THR A 432 -6.00 -7.75 -15.01
CA THR A 432 -5.02 -7.65 -13.92
C THR A 432 -5.70 -7.18 -12.63
N PRO A 433 -5.41 -7.81 -11.47
CA PRO A 433 -5.92 -7.34 -10.18
C PRO A 433 -5.51 -5.91 -9.86
N TYR A 434 -6.38 -5.15 -9.22
CA TYR A 434 -6.06 -3.77 -8.82
C TYR A 434 -6.63 -3.38 -7.45
N VAL A 435 -6.03 -2.35 -6.85
CA VAL A 435 -6.50 -1.67 -5.65
C VAL A 435 -7.06 -0.31 -6.07
N TRP A 436 -8.28 0.01 -5.67
CA TRP A 436 -8.86 1.34 -5.87
C TRP A 436 -8.24 2.28 -4.83
N CYS A 437 -7.49 3.29 -5.25
CA CYS A 437 -6.80 4.19 -4.33
C CYS A 437 -7.33 5.61 -4.37
N LEU A 438 -7.33 6.23 -3.19
CA LEU A 438 -7.50 7.66 -3.00
C LEU A 438 -6.11 8.33 -3.02
N LEU A 439 -5.82 9.18 -4.01
CA LEU A 439 -4.59 9.99 -4.02
C LEU A 439 -4.78 11.23 -3.15
N HIS A 440 -5.82 12.01 -3.42
CA HIS A 440 -6.28 13.22 -2.74
C HIS A 440 -5.26 14.36 -2.64
N ASN A 441 -4.13 14.16 -1.96
CA ASN A 441 -3.18 15.22 -1.66
C ASN A 441 -1.94 15.10 -2.54
N PHE A 442 -1.51 16.24 -3.06
CA PHE A 442 -0.28 16.43 -3.82
C PHE A 442 0.65 17.38 -3.05
N GLY A 443 1.95 17.09 -3.03
CA GLY A 443 2.99 17.92 -2.42
C GLY A 443 2.96 18.07 -0.89
N GLY A 444 1.97 17.50 -0.19
CA GLY A 444 1.72 17.85 1.20
C GLY A 444 1.06 19.21 1.40
N ASN A 445 0.42 19.76 0.35
CA ASN A 445 -0.24 21.06 0.41
C ASN A 445 -1.38 21.07 1.43
N ILE A 446 -1.58 22.20 2.12
CA ILE A 446 -2.58 22.36 3.17
C ILE A 446 -3.78 23.12 2.61
N GLU A 447 -4.84 22.39 2.31
CA GLU A 447 -6.09 22.91 1.78
C GLU A 447 -7.29 22.21 2.42
N MET A 448 -8.48 22.78 2.28
CA MET A 448 -9.73 22.03 2.52
C MET A 448 -10.21 21.53 1.17
N TYR A 449 -10.12 20.23 0.94
CA TYR A 449 -10.46 19.61 -0.34
C TYR A 449 -10.94 18.18 -0.13
N GLY A 450 -11.81 17.69 -1.02
CA GLY A 450 -12.23 16.29 -1.06
C GLY A 450 -13.39 16.07 -2.02
N ILE A 451 -13.62 14.80 -2.36
CA ILE A 451 -14.71 14.34 -3.22
C ILE A 451 -15.46 13.20 -2.50
N LEU A 452 -16.13 13.53 -1.39
CA LEU A 452 -16.69 12.53 -0.46
C LEU A 452 -17.72 11.59 -1.13
N ASP A 453 -18.46 12.06 -2.14
CA ASP A 453 -19.37 11.19 -2.90
C ASP A 453 -18.62 10.15 -3.72
N ALA A 454 -17.53 10.54 -4.39
CA ALA A 454 -16.70 9.62 -5.15
C ALA A 454 -16.01 8.60 -4.23
N ILE A 455 -15.59 9.02 -3.04
CA ILE A 455 -14.98 8.13 -2.03
C ILE A 455 -15.98 7.13 -1.47
N SER A 456 -17.20 7.59 -1.14
CA SER A 456 -18.23 6.73 -0.55
C SER A 456 -18.86 5.74 -1.55
N SER A 457 -18.85 6.07 -2.84
CA SER A 457 -19.45 5.24 -3.90
C SER A 457 -18.44 4.46 -4.74
N GLY A 458 -17.28 5.06 -5.05
CA GLY A 458 -16.29 4.55 -5.99
C GLY A 458 -15.80 3.14 -5.70
N PRO A 459 -15.32 2.82 -4.47
CA PRO A 459 -14.91 1.48 -4.09
C PRO A 459 -16.04 0.43 -4.23
N VAL A 460 -17.28 0.81 -3.96
CA VAL A 460 -18.43 -0.10 -4.08
C VAL A 460 -18.73 -0.35 -5.55
N ASP A 461 -18.79 0.71 -6.36
CA ASP A 461 -19.06 0.62 -7.79
C ASP A 461 -17.97 -0.16 -8.53
N ALA A 462 -16.70 0.09 -8.21
CA ALA A 462 -15.56 -0.65 -8.75
C ALA A 462 -15.67 -2.15 -8.43
N ARG A 463 -15.97 -2.51 -7.18
CA ARG A 463 -16.09 -3.91 -6.74
C ARG A 463 -17.30 -4.64 -7.30
N THR A 464 -18.45 -3.98 -7.43
CA THR A 464 -19.70 -4.61 -7.91
C THR A 464 -19.91 -4.52 -9.41
N SER A 465 -19.01 -3.84 -10.13
CA SER A 465 -19.04 -3.78 -11.58
C SER A 465 -18.74 -5.12 -12.25
N ASP A 466 -19.23 -5.29 -13.48
CA ASP A 466 -19.05 -6.52 -14.24
C ASP A 466 -17.56 -6.82 -14.46
N ASN A 467 -17.19 -8.09 -14.25
CA ASN A 467 -15.83 -8.60 -14.41
C ASN A 467 -14.77 -7.89 -13.54
N SER A 468 -15.19 -7.22 -12.45
CA SER A 468 -14.29 -6.53 -11.54
C SER A 468 -13.10 -7.41 -11.12
N THR A 469 -11.91 -6.82 -11.15
CA THR A 469 -10.66 -7.40 -10.64
C THR A 469 -10.15 -6.64 -9.43
N MET A 470 -11.02 -5.84 -8.81
CA MET A 470 -10.69 -5.08 -7.61
C MET A 470 -10.43 -6.04 -6.44
N VAL A 471 -9.24 -5.95 -5.86
CA VAL A 471 -8.79 -6.77 -4.72
C VAL A 471 -8.51 -5.95 -3.46
N GLY A 472 -8.72 -4.63 -3.51
CA GLY A 472 -8.48 -3.79 -2.35
C GLY A 472 -8.95 -2.36 -2.53
N VAL A 473 -8.95 -1.65 -1.41
CA VAL A 473 -9.02 -0.19 -1.32
C VAL A 473 -7.69 0.35 -0.82
N GLY A 474 -7.39 1.63 -1.05
CA GLY A 474 -6.12 2.20 -0.60
C GLY A 474 -6.09 3.71 -0.46
N MET A 475 -5.08 4.18 0.26
CA MET A 475 -4.78 5.60 0.49
C MET A 475 -3.34 5.88 0.03
N CYS A 476 -3.18 6.73 -0.98
CA CYS A 476 -1.94 6.97 -1.71
C CYS A 476 -1.51 8.45 -1.69
N MET A 477 -1.80 9.18 -0.63
CA MET A 477 -1.49 10.60 -0.52
C MET A 477 -0.01 10.91 -0.68
N GLU A 478 0.33 11.97 -1.41
CA GLU A 478 1.70 12.45 -1.45
C GLU A 478 2.13 13.00 -0.09
N GLY A 479 1.26 13.73 0.61
CA GLY A 479 1.47 14.13 2.00
C GLY A 479 0.25 13.86 2.88
N ILE A 480 0.51 13.58 4.16
CA ILE A 480 -0.52 13.25 5.16
C ILE A 480 -0.69 14.40 6.17
N GLU A 481 -1.45 14.16 7.25
CA GLU A 481 -1.65 15.14 8.34
C GLU A 481 -2.48 16.38 7.94
N GLN A 482 -3.39 16.24 6.98
CA GLN A 482 -4.47 17.19 6.64
C GLN A 482 -5.81 16.43 6.43
N ASN A 483 -6.90 17.14 6.11
CA ASN A 483 -8.25 16.63 5.78
C ASN A 483 -8.66 15.28 6.42
N PRO A 484 -8.68 15.15 7.76
CA PRO A 484 -8.91 13.86 8.43
C PRO A 484 -10.28 13.24 8.12
N VAL A 485 -11.27 14.05 7.73
CA VAL A 485 -12.60 13.58 7.32
C VAL A 485 -12.53 12.69 6.08
N VAL A 486 -11.65 13.01 5.14
CA VAL A 486 -11.45 12.27 3.89
C VAL A 486 -10.84 10.90 4.20
N TYR A 487 -9.81 10.87 5.04
CA TYR A 487 -9.08 9.64 5.36
C TYR A 487 -9.85 8.69 6.27
N GLU A 488 -10.64 9.22 7.22
CA GLU A 488 -11.55 8.38 8.02
C GLU A 488 -12.67 7.78 7.15
N LEU A 489 -13.20 8.51 6.18
CA LEU A 489 -14.19 7.95 5.26
C LEU A 489 -13.57 6.84 4.40
N MET A 490 -12.41 7.11 3.80
CA MET A 490 -11.76 6.17 2.89
C MET A 490 -11.31 4.89 3.60
N SER A 491 -10.71 4.99 4.78
CA SER A 491 -10.32 3.80 5.56
C SER A 491 -11.54 2.93 5.91
N GLU A 492 -12.68 3.55 6.22
CA GLU A 492 -13.91 2.84 6.56
C GLU A 492 -14.49 2.07 5.36
N MET A 493 -14.19 2.48 4.12
CA MET A 493 -14.63 1.76 2.91
C MET A 493 -14.05 0.34 2.81
N ALA A 494 -12.96 0.03 3.52
CA ALA A 494 -12.44 -1.33 3.67
C ALA A 494 -13.38 -2.27 4.45
N PHE A 495 -14.44 -1.74 5.06
CA PHE A 495 -15.40 -2.46 5.88
C PHE A 495 -16.86 -2.24 5.44
N ARG A 496 -17.09 -1.43 4.40
CA ARG A 496 -18.43 -1.09 3.90
C ARG A 496 -18.81 -1.96 2.71
N SER A 497 -19.82 -2.81 2.88
CA SER A 497 -20.38 -3.63 1.79
C SER A 497 -21.27 -2.84 0.83
N GLY A 498 -21.78 -1.67 1.25
CA GLY A 498 -22.62 -0.78 0.47
C GLY A 498 -22.28 0.69 0.72
N LYS A 499 -22.83 1.58 -0.12
CA LYS A 499 -22.55 3.02 -0.09
C LYS A 499 -23.11 3.65 1.20
N PRO A 500 -22.27 4.30 2.04
CA PRO A 500 -22.78 5.06 3.18
C PRO A 500 -23.52 6.32 2.70
N GLN A 501 -24.51 6.78 3.47
CA GLN A 501 -25.14 8.08 3.25
C GLN A 501 -24.22 9.17 3.81
N VAL A 502 -23.57 9.94 2.92
CA VAL A 502 -22.45 10.83 3.30
C VAL A 502 -22.87 11.88 4.32
N LEU A 503 -24.01 12.55 4.14
CA LEU A 503 -24.50 13.56 5.09
C LEU A 503 -24.78 12.99 6.50
N GLU A 504 -25.37 11.80 6.58
CA GLU A 504 -25.57 11.12 7.88
C GLU A 504 -24.24 10.67 8.48
N TRP A 505 -23.31 10.17 7.65
CA TRP A 505 -21.97 9.83 8.10
C TRP A 505 -21.25 11.06 8.66
N LEU A 506 -21.28 12.21 7.97
CA LEU A 506 -20.69 13.48 8.39
C LEU A 506 -21.30 14.03 9.67
N LYS A 507 -22.61 13.93 9.83
CA LYS A 507 -23.29 14.28 11.07
C LYS A 507 -22.72 13.47 12.23
N THR A 508 -22.59 12.15 12.08
CA THR A 508 -21.98 11.33 13.14
C THR A 508 -20.48 11.63 13.32
N TYR A 509 -19.73 11.87 12.25
CA TYR A 509 -18.32 12.25 12.29
C TYR A 509 -18.11 13.52 13.13
N SER A 510 -18.90 14.58 12.86
CA SER A 510 -18.82 15.84 13.59
C SER A 510 -19.09 15.66 15.09
N HIS A 511 -20.11 14.87 15.46
CA HIS A 511 -20.44 14.63 16.87
C HIS A 511 -19.30 13.95 17.61
N ARG A 512 -18.66 12.95 16.99
CA ARG A 512 -17.55 12.20 17.60
C ARG A 512 -16.31 13.06 17.72
N ARG A 513 -15.94 13.73 16.62
CA ARG A 513 -14.76 14.57 16.53
C ARG A 513 -14.74 15.67 17.59
N TYR A 514 -15.91 16.23 17.92
CA TYR A 514 -16.03 17.31 18.91
C TYR A 514 -16.58 16.85 20.27
N GLY A 515 -16.92 15.56 20.42
CA GLY A 515 -17.46 15.00 21.66
C GLY A 515 -18.86 15.46 22.05
N LYS A 516 -19.55 16.20 21.17
CA LYS A 516 -20.87 16.77 21.45
C LYS A 516 -21.65 17.01 20.16
N ALA A 517 -22.96 16.79 20.22
CA ALA A 517 -23.87 17.21 19.16
C ALA A 517 -24.14 18.72 19.26
N VAL A 518 -23.70 19.47 18.25
CA VAL A 518 -23.92 20.91 18.14
C VAL A 518 -24.53 21.21 16.77
N HIS A 519 -25.76 21.70 16.74
CA HIS A 519 -26.53 21.90 15.51
C HIS A 519 -25.80 22.81 14.50
N GLN A 520 -25.21 23.90 14.98
CA GLN A 520 -24.45 24.84 14.13
C GLN A 520 -23.24 24.18 13.47
N VAL A 521 -22.61 23.24 14.16
CA VAL A 521 -21.45 22.50 13.63
C VAL A 521 -21.90 21.49 12.58
N VAL A 522 -23.03 20.81 12.78
CA VAL A 522 -23.62 19.94 11.74
C VAL A 522 -23.98 20.74 10.50
N ALA A 523 -24.59 21.92 10.66
CA ALA A 523 -24.88 22.82 9.55
C ALA A 523 -23.61 23.33 8.84
N ALA A 524 -22.54 23.59 9.57
CA ALA A 524 -21.25 23.95 8.96
C ALA A 524 -20.66 22.79 8.15
N TRP A 525 -20.73 21.55 8.65
CA TRP A 525 -20.29 20.37 7.91
C TRP A 525 -21.12 20.10 6.65
N ASP A 526 -22.42 20.39 6.68
CA ASP A 526 -23.29 20.34 5.51
C ASP A 526 -22.84 21.36 4.43
N ILE A 527 -22.49 22.59 4.82
CA ILE A 527 -21.93 23.60 3.90
C ILE A 527 -20.59 23.12 3.34
N LEU A 528 -19.68 22.62 4.19
CA LEU A 528 -18.36 22.13 3.74
C LEU A 528 -18.50 20.96 2.77
N TYR A 529 -19.45 20.05 3.01
CA TYR A 529 -19.77 18.96 2.09
C TYR A 529 -20.21 19.47 0.73
N HIS A 530 -21.15 20.42 0.66
CA HIS A 530 -21.64 20.97 -0.61
C HIS A 530 -20.65 21.95 -1.28
N THR A 531 -19.47 22.16 -0.71
CA THR A 531 -18.44 23.05 -1.25
C THR A 531 -17.10 22.34 -1.37
N VAL A 532 -16.23 22.48 -0.37
CA VAL A 532 -14.83 22.04 -0.40
C VAL A 532 -14.65 20.52 -0.33
N TYR A 533 -15.62 19.79 0.23
CA TYR A 533 -15.54 18.33 0.40
C TYR A 533 -16.37 17.53 -0.61
N ASN A 534 -16.91 18.17 -1.64
CA ASN A 534 -17.49 17.46 -2.79
C ASN A 534 -17.18 18.21 -4.09
N CYS A 535 -15.91 18.55 -4.28
CA CYS A 535 -15.46 19.28 -5.47
C CYS A 535 -15.66 18.45 -6.75
N THR A 536 -15.91 19.12 -7.88
CA THR A 536 -16.15 18.49 -9.19
C THR A 536 -15.13 18.88 -10.25
N ASP A 537 -14.07 19.59 -9.89
CA ASP A 537 -13.05 20.09 -10.84
C ASP A 537 -12.13 18.97 -11.37
N GLY A 538 -11.89 17.93 -10.57
CA GLY A 538 -11.06 16.77 -10.92
C GLY A 538 -9.62 17.14 -11.25
N ILE A 539 -9.07 18.16 -10.59
CA ILE A 539 -7.73 18.70 -10.84
C ILE A 539 -6.69 17.91 -10.02
N ALA A 540 -5.54 17.61 -10.63
CA ALA A 540 -4.33 17.17 -9.93
C ALA A 540 -3.51 18.42 -9.61
N ASP A 541 -3.70 18.99 -8.42
CA ASP A 541 -3.16 20.31 -8.11
C ASP A 541 -1.88 20.23 -7.29
N HIS A 542 -0.75 20.49 -7.95
CA HIS A 542 0.54 20.53 -7.28
C HIS A 542 0.85 21.88 -6.63
N ASN A 543 0.12 22.99 -6.84
CA ASN A 543 0.54 24.33 -6.38
C ASN A 543 -0.51 25.48 -6.41
N THR A 544 -1.81 25.23 -6.54
CA THR A 544 -2.84 26.29 -6.58
C THR A 544 -3.84 26.15 -5.43
N ASP A 545 -3.75 27.03 -4.43
CA ASP A 545 -4.74 27.09 -3.35
C ASP A 545 -6.09 27.59 -3.91
N PHE A 546 -7.02 26.68 -4.20
CA PHE A 546 -8.40 27.07 -4.49
C PHE A 546 -9.21 27.12 -3.19
N ILE A 547 -9.53 28.32 -2.71
CA ILE A 547 -10.86 28.50 -2.13
C ILE A 547 -11.79 28.40 -3.32
N VAL A 548 -12.41 27.23 -3.50
CA VAL A 548 -13.36 26.91 -4.58
C VAL A 548 -14.14 28.18 -4.95
N LYS A 549 -14.03 28.62 -6.21
CA LYS A 549 -14.90 29.68 -6.73
C LYS A 549 -16.32 29.16 -6.63
N VAL A 550 -17.06 29.60 -5.62
CA VAL A 550 -18.50 29.42 -5.53
C VAL A 550 -19.07 30.15 -6.74
N SER A 551 -19.46 29.39 -7.76
CA SER A 551 -20.14 29.92 -8.95
C SER A 551 -21.55 30.35 -8.62
#